data_AF-A0A914GP19-F1
#
_entry.id   AF-A0A914GP19-F1
#
_cell.length_a   1.000
_cell.length_b   1.000
_cell.length_c   1.000
_cell.angle_alpha   90.00
_cell.angle_beta   90.00
_cell.angle_gamma   90.00
#
_symmetry.space_group_name_H-M   'P 1'
#
loop_
_entity.id
_entity.type
_entity.pdbx_description
1 polymer ?
#
loop_
_entity_poly.entity_id
_entity_poly.type
_entity_poly.pdbx_seq_one_letter_code
_entity_poly.pdbx_strand_id
1 'polypeptide(L)'
;MFFTWSLFARKREDRRPLYRRVFTHRRLDIAHKVFVRTLFGVILFSTSYCITNGLIYYKYIRPLKNEERELLERELIEADRAGFHIK
;
A
#
# COMPACT_ATOMS: atom_id res chain seq x y z
N MET A 1 -11.81 -6.41 -30.17
CA MET A 1 -11.73 -7.89 -30.37
C MET A 1 -12.67 -8.52 -29.35
N PHE A 2 -13.85 -8.96 -29.78
CA PHE A 2 -14.88 -9.51 -28.88
C PHE A 2 -14.46 -10.92 -28.41
N PHE A 3 -14.26 -11.10 -27.11
CA PHE A 3 -14.04 -12.41 -26.51
C PHE A 3 -15.39 -13.12 -26.37
N THR A 4 -15.71 -13.99 -27.33
CA THR A 4 -16.92 -14.82 -27.27
C THR A 4 -16.70 -15.95 -26.26
N TRP A 5 -17.57 -16.03 -25.24
CA TRP A 5 -17.56 -17.08 -24.19
C TRP A 5 -17.61 -18.52 -24.75
N SER A 6 -18.04 -18.69 -26.00
CA SER A 6 -18.05 -19.97 -26.72
C SER A 6 -16.67 -20.59 -26.94
N LEU A 7 -15.58 -19.81 -26.87
CA LEU A 7 -14.20 -20.33 -26.92
C LEU A 7 -13.85 -21.19 -25.69
N PHE A 8 -14.47 -20.94 -24.53
CA PHE A 8 -14.25 -21.72 -23.31
C PHE A 8 -15.06 -23.02 -23.27
N ALA A 9 -16.13 -23.12 -24.06
CA ALA A 9 -17.02 -24.29 -24.12
C ALA A 9 -16.55 -25.37 -25.10
N ARG A 10 -15.48 -25.13 -25.88
CA ARG A 10 -14.91 -26.14 -26.78
C ARG A 10 -14.21 -27.25 -26.00
N LYS A 11 -14.61 -28.51 -26.24
CA LYS A 11 -13.91 -29.70 -25.73
C LYS A 11 -12.47 -29.70 -26.27
N ARG A 12 -11.49 -29.41 -25.41
CA ARG A 12 -10.07 -29.40 -25.78
C ARG A 12 -9.58 -30.83 -26.04
N GLU A 13 -8.92 -31.05 -27.17
CA GLU A 13 -8.35 -32.36 -27.58
C GLU A 13 -7.22 -32.87 -26.66
N ASP A 14 -6.73 -31.99 -25.80
CA ASP A 14 -5.44 -32.13 -25.15
C ASP A 14 -5.58 -32.76 -23.74
N ARG A 15 -5.47 -34.09 -23.66
CA ARG A 15 -5.69 -34.94 -22.45
C ARG A 15 -4.67 -34.77 -21.30
N ARG A 16 -3.66 -33.92 -21.45
CA ARG A 16 -2.60 -33.76 -20.43
C ARG A 16 -3.10 -32.96 -19.23
N PRO A 17 -2.83 -33.41 -17.99
CA PRO A 17 -3.33 -32.74 -16.78
C PRO A 17 -2.74 -31.33 -16.63
N LEU A 18 -3.56 -30.41 -16.11
CA LEU A 18 -3.28 -28.96 -16.08
C LEU A 18 -1.95 -28.61 -15.40
N TYR A 19 -1.60 -29.30 -14.30
CA TYR A 19 -0.35 -29.06 -13.58
C TYR A 19 0.90 -29.28 -14.45
N ARG A 20 0.87 -30.26 -15.37
CA ARG A 20 1.99 -30.55 -16.28
C ARG A 20 2.14 -29.51 -17.41
N ARG A 21 1.12 -28.67 -17.62
CA ARG A 21 1.08 -27.63 -18.66
C ARG A 21 1.45 -26.25 -18.11
N VAL A 22 0.99 -25.95 -16.90
CA VAL A 22 1.25 -24.67 -16.22
C VAL A 22 2.63 -24.68 -15.56
N PHE A 23 3.00 -25.76 -14.86
CA PHE A 23 4.31 -25.94 -14.22
C PHE A 23 5.30 -26.65 -15.14
N THR A 24 5.51 -26.11 -16.34
CA THR A 24 6.67 -26.50 -17.14
C THR A 24 7.87 -25.66 -16.70
N HIS A 25 9.08 -26.24 -16.66
CA HIS A 25 10.30 -25.52 -16.23
C HIS A 25 10.44 -24.15 -16.91
N ARG A 26 10.22 -24.09 -18.22
CA ARG A 26 10.28 -22.83 -19.00
C ARG A 26 9.26 -21.77 -18.54
N ARG A 27 8.03 -22.16 -18.18
CA ARG A 27 7.02 -21.19 -17.69
C ARG A 27 7.28 -20.76 -16.26
N LEU A 28 7.83 -21.67 -15.45
CA LEU A 28 8.24 -21.37 -14.08
C LEU A 28 9.39 -20.35 -14.05
N ASP A 29 10.37 -20.48 -14.95
CA ASP A 29 11.48 -19.54 -15.07
C ASP A 29 11.02 -18.14 -15.50
N ILE A 30 10.06 -18.07 -16.44
CA ILE A 30 9.46 -16.80 -16.87
C ILE A 30 8.70 -16.15 -15.71
N ALA A 31 7.88 -16.94 -14.99
CA ALA A 31 7.15 -16.45 -13.83
C ALA A 31 8.09 -15.95 -12.74
N HIS A 32 9.15 -16.70 -12.45
CA HIS A 32 10.16 -16.32 -11.46
C HIS A 32 10.87 -15.01 -11.85
N LYS A 33 11.32 -14.89 -13.10
CA LYS A 33 11.98 -13.67 -13.58
C LYS A 33 11.08 -12.44 -13.51
N VAL A 34 9.81 -12.58 -13.91
CA VAL A 34 8.83 -11.50 -13.82
C VAL A 34 8.58 -11.15 -12.36
N PHE A 35 8.38 -12.15 -11.49
CA PHE A 35 8.12 -11.95 -10.07
C PHE A 35 9.27 -11.21 -9.37
N VAL A 36 10.51 -11.62 -9.61
CA VAL A 36 11.69 -10.95 -9.05
C VAL A 36 11.78 -9.51 -9.54
N ARG A 37 11.56 -9.26 -10.83
CA ARG A 37 11.55 -7.89 -11.39
C ARG A 37 10.46 -7.02 -10.76
N THR A 38 9.26 -7.56 -10.58
CA THR A 38 8.17 -6.83 -9.92
C THR A 38 8.46 -6.59 -8.45
N LEU A 39 9.05 -7.57 -7.75
CA LEU A 39 9.40 -7.45 -6.34
C LEU A 39 10.42 -6.34 -6.12
N PHE A 40 11.46 -6.27 -6.94
CA PHE A 40 12.43 -5.17 -6.90
C PHE A 40 11.78 -3.81 -7.17
N GLY A 41 10.90 -3.72 -8.16
CA GLY A 41 10.16 -2.48 -8.44
C GLY A 41 9.30 -2.03 -7.26
N VAL A 42 8.59 -2.96 -6.63
CA VAL A 42 7.73 -2.68 -5.47
C VAL A 42 8.57 -2.25 -4.27
N ILE A 43 9.71 -2.89 -4.01
CA ILE A 43 10.59 -2.51 -2.89
C ILE A 43 11.15 -1.11 -3.09
N LEU A 44 11.62 -0.77 -4.30
CA LEU A 44 12.15 0.57 -4.58
C LEU A 44 11.06 1.64 -4.47
N PHE A 45 9.86 1.35 -4.98
CA PHE A 45 8.73 2.26 -4.87
C PHE A 45 8.28 2.44 -3.41
N SER A 46 8.14 1.35 -2.66
CA SER A 46 7.68 1.40 -1.27
C SER A 46 8.68 2.10 -0.37
N THR A 47 9.97 1.81 -0.51
CA THR A 47 11.03 2.47 0.25
C THR A 47 11.08 3.96 -0.05
N SER A 48 11.03 4.36 -1.33
CA SER A 48 10.95 5.78 -1.71
C SER A 48 9.74 6.47 -1.10
N TYR A 49 8.54 5.87 -1.21
CA TYR A 49 7.30 6.45 -0.70
C TYR A 49 7.30 6.56 0.84
N CYS A 50 7.77 5.53 1.54
CA CYS A 50 7.87 5.54 2.99
C CYS A 50 8.87 6.60 3.48
N ILE A 51 10.02 6.74 2.81
CA ILE A 51 11.03 7.74 3.18
C ILE A 51 10.51 9.15 2.93
N THR A 52 9.95 9.45 1.75
CA THR A 52 9.46 10.80 1.45
C THR A 52 8.34 11.20 2.40
N ASN A 53 7.34 10.34 2.61
CA ASN A 53 6.26 10.65 3.54
C ASN A 53 6.72 10.70 4.99
N GLY A 54 7.63 9.82 5.40
CA GLY A 54 8.24 9.86 6.72
C GLY A 54 8.96 11.19 6.96
N LEU A 55 9.81 11.60 6.02
CA LEU A 55 10.54 12.88 6.09
C LEU A 55 9.58 14.08 6.11
N ILE A 56 8.58 14.09 5.23
CA ILE A 56 7.58 15.16 5.19
C ILE A 56 6.80 15.21 6.52
N TYR A 57 6.39 14.05 7.03
CA TYR A 57 5.66 13.97 8.29
C TYR A 57 6.48 14.52 9.45
N TYR A 58 7.72 14.07 9.61
CA TYR A 58 8.56 14.50 10.73
C TYR A 58 8.98 15.97 10.61
N LYS A 59 9.28 16.44 9.41
CA LYS A 59 9.79 17.80 9.20
C LYS A 59 8.69 18.86 9.21
N TYR A 60 7.49 18.55 8.71
CA TYR A 60 6.44 19.54 8.51
C TYR A 60 5.17 19.27 9.31
N ILE A 61 4.65 18.04 9.27
CA ILE A 61 3.35 17.73 9.89
C ILE A 61 3.45 17.63 11.41
N ARG A 62 4.50 17.00 11.93
CA ARG A 62 4.74 16.83 13.36
C ARG A 62 4.86 18.16 14.12
N PRO A 63 5.67 19.15 13.69
CA PRO A 63 5.75 20.42 14.41
C PRO A 63 4.42 21.18 14.40
N LEU A 64 3.72 21.25 13.26
CA LEU A 64 2.40 21.88 13.18
C LEU A 64 1.41 21.27 14.19
N LYS A 65 1.36 19.94 14.28
CA LYS A 65 0.51 19.25 15.25
C LYS A 65 0.92 19.49 16.70
N ASN A 66 2.19 19.75 16.97
CA ASN A 66 2.64 20.06 18.32
C ASN A 66 2.22 21.48 18.71
N GLU A 67 2.36 22.45 17.80
CA GLU A 67 1.90 23.83 18.01
C GLU A 67 0.38 23.88 18.28
N GLU A 68 -0.41 23.15 17.48
CA GLU A 68 -1.86 23.02 17.71
C GLU A 68 -2.18 22.42 19.08
N ARG A 69 -1.42 21.42 19.53
CA ARG A 69 -1.60 20.80 20.86
C ARG A 69 -1.27 21.78 21.98
N GLU A 70 -0.18 22.52 21.86
CA GLU A 70 0.22 23.51 22.86
C GLU A 70 -0.82 24.64 22.99
N LEU A 71 -1.43 25.06 21.87
CA LEU A 71 -2.51 26.04 21.89
C LEU A 71 -3.74 25.49 22.61
N LEU A 72 -4.16 24.27 22.29
CA LEU A 72 -5.29 23.61 22.97
C LEU A 72 -5.04 23.43 24.47
N GLU A 73 -3.82 23.06 24.88
CA GLU A 73 -3.47 22.93 26.29
C GLU A 73 -3.57 24.28 27.02
N ARG A 74 -3.17 25.39 26.38
CA ARG A 74 -3.32 26.73 26.96
C ARG A 74 -4.78 27.13 27.11
N GLU A 75 -5.60 26.90 26.08
CA GLU A 75 -7.04 27.20 26.12
C GLU A 75 -7.75 26.39 27.22
N LEU A 76 -7.39 25.12 27.41
CA LEU A 76 -7.93 24.29 28.49
C LEU A 76 -7.55 24.83 29.87
N ILE A 77 -6.29 25.25 30.06
CA ILE A 77 -5.84 25.85 31.33
C ILE A 77 -6.56 27.17 31.61
N GLU A 78 -6.77 28.00 30.59
CA GLU A 78 -7.52 29.25 30.72
C GLU A 78 -8.99 29.01 31.06
N ALA A 79 -9.63 28.04 30.40
CA ALA A 79 -11.00 27.64 30.68
C ALA A 79 -11.16 27.09 32.11
N ASP A 80 -10.23 26.24 32.56
CA ASP A 80 -10.21 25.73 33.92
C ASP A 80 -10.07 26.88 34.92
N ARG A 81 -9.10 27.78 34.73
CA ARG A 81 -8.94 28.97 35.58
C ARG A 81 -10.20 29.82 35.63
N ALA A 82 -10.86 30.04 34.49
CA ALA A 82 -12.11 30.79 34.42
C ALA A 82 -13.26 30.07 35.14
N GLY A 83 -13.34 28.74 35.04
CA GLY A 83 -14.31 27.90 35.75
C GLY A 83 -14.15 27.95 37.27
N PHE A 84 -12.91 28.02 37.78
CA PHE A 84 -12.62 28.18 39.22
C PHE A 84 -12.88 29.59 39.76
N HIS A 85 -13.08 30.60 38.89
CA HIS A 85 -13.41 31.98 39.29
C HIS A 85 -14.92 32.23 39.51
N ILE A 86 -15.76 31.21 39.33
CA ILE A 86 -17.18 31.29 39.63
C ILE A 86 -17.36 31.24 41.15
N LYS A 87 -17.73 32.38 41.73
CA LYS A 87 -18.11 32.54 43.14
C LYS A 87 -19.62 32.44 43.28
#